data_AF-A0A1U8AGN7-F1
#
_entry.id   AF-A0A1U8AGN7-F1
#
_cell.length_a   1.000
_cell.length_b   1.000
_cell.length_c   1.000
_cell.angle_alpha   90.00
_cell.angle_beta   90.00
_cell.angle_gamma   90.00
#
_symmetry.space_group_name_H-M   'P 1'
#
loop_
_entity.id
_entity.type
_entity.pdbx_description
1 polymer ?
#
loop_
_entity_poly.entity_id
_entity_poly.type
_entity_poly.pdbx_seq_one_letter_code
_entity_poly.pdbx_strand_id
1 'polypeptide(L)'
;MHLSENEGIEGNTFVVTGGLGFVGSALCSELIRRGAQQVRSLDPRLTSPWSDDLNKIGVHCIQGDVSQKKDVERALRGADCVFHLASYGMSGKEMLQVGRVDEVNINGTCHVLDACLEFGIRRLVYVSTYNVVFGGKEILNGNEALPYLPIDDHVDPYGRSKTVAEQLVLKSNGRPSKKKNGTHLYTCAIRPAAIYGPGEERHLPRIISLAKLGLSTFKIGESNVKTDWVYVDNLVLALILASMGLLDDIPGKGHPIAAGQPYFISDGSPVNTFEFIHPLLRSLGYDLPKATLDVRHALFIGRLFSAIYTFLYPWLNRSWLPQPLILPAEVYKVGITHFFSFLKAKEELGYIPMVSPQEGMAMTISYWQEKKRKDLDGPTIYAWLFCVIGMTALFSAAWLPDFGPVEFIRSISLFFFRSMLMVRLVFLLAAMVHVGEATYAWYLAKMVDPANVSGWFWQTFALGMFSLRFLLKRARMKKLR
;
A
#
# COMPACT_ATOMS: atom_id res chain seq x y z
N MET A 1 6.67 -18.47 -25.34
CA MET A 1 6.14 -17.60 -26.42
C MET A 1 7.32 -16.78 -26.94
N HIS A 2 7.72 -16.93 -28.21
CA HIS A 2 8.83 -16.16 -28.80
C HIS A 2 8.28 -14.94 -29.54
N LEU A 3 7.76 -13.97 -28.79
CA LEU A 3 7.42 -12.65 -29.34
C LEU A 3 8.59 -11.70 -29.09
N SER A 4 8.74 -10.68 -29.93
CA SER A 4 9.68 -9.58 -29.66
C SER A 4 9.26 -8.85 -28.38
N GLU A 5 10.18 -8.16 -27.70
CA GLU A 5 9.86 -7.44 -26.45
C GLU A 5 8.80 -6.33 -26.64
N ASN A 6 8.62 -5.84 -27.87
CA ASN A 6 7.71 -4.75 -28.23
C ASN A 6 6.43 -5.22 -28.94
N GLU A 7 6.30 -6.51 -29.23
CA GLU A 7 5.20 -7.06 -30.01
C GLU A 7 3.83 -6.75 -29.38
N GLY A 8 2.90 -6.23 -30.17
CA GLY A 8 1.56 -5.85 -29.69
C GLY A 8 1.54 -4.65 -28.73
N ILE A 9 2.69 -3.99 -28.51
CA ILE A 9 2.83 -2.74 -27.76
C ILE A 9 3.14 -1.57 -28.71
N GLU A 10 4.13 -1.73 -29.58
CA GLU A 10 4.51 -0.67 -30.52
C GLU A 10 3.32 -0.23 -31.37
N GLY A 11 3.14 1.09 -31.55
CA GLY A 11 2.08 1.64 -32.38
C GLY A 11 0.65 1.52 -31.82
N ASN A 12 0.45 0.95 -30.62
CA ASN A 12 -0.87 0.78 -30.01
C ASN A 12 -1.17 1.83 -28.92
N THR A 13 -2.46 2.06 -28.67
CA THR A 13 -2.96 2.93 -27.60
C THR A 13 -3.38 2.13 -26.37
N PHE A 14 -2.82 2.46 -25.21
CA PHE A 14 -3.08 1.80 -23.95
C PHE A 14 -3.77 2.71 -22.94
N VAL A 15 -4.66 2.14 -22.14
CA VAL A 15 -5.25 2.81 -20.98
C VAL A 15 -4.96 2.01 -19.72
N VAL A 16 -4.42 2.67 -18.70
CA VAL A 16 -4.18 2.10 -17.37
C VAL A 16 -5.09 2.82 -16.37
N THR A 17 -6.11 2.11 -15.87
CA THR A 17 -6.91 2.65 -14.75
C THR A 17 -6.12 2.50 -13.45
N GLY A 18 -6.09 3.50 -12.58
CA GLY A 18 -5.16 3.54 -11.44
C GLY A 18 -3.72 3.79 -11.88
N GLY A 19 -3.51 4.42 -13.04
CA GLY A 19 -2.18 4.65 -13.61
C GLY A 19 -1.30 5.63 -12.82
N LEU A 20 -1.88 6.38 -11.86
CA LEU A 20 -1.10 7.14 -10.88
C LEU A 20 -0.85 6.35 -9.58
N GLY A 21 -1.17 5.06 -9.51
CA GLY A 21 -0.90 4.13 -8.39
C GLY A 21 0.32 3.23 -8.62
N PHE A 22 0.84 2.58 -7.56
CA PHE A 22 2.21 2.02 -7.49
C PHE A 22 2.59 1.15 -8.68
N VAL A 23 1.74 0.19 -9.02
CA VAL A 23 1.94 -0.69 -10.17
C VAL A 23 1.61 0.03 -11.48
N GLY A 24 0.58 0.88 -11.46
CA GLY A 24 0.06 1.55 -12.65
C GLY A 24 1.04 2.54 -13.27
N SER A 25 1.84 3.23 -12.47
CA SER A 25 2.86 4.15 -12.98
C SER A 25 4.06 3.43 -13.57
N ALA A 26 4.53 2.37 -12.90
CA ALA A 26 5.59 1.51 -13.41
C ALA A 26 5.16 0.88 -14.76
N LEU A 27 3.91 0.41 -14.86
CA LEU A 27 3.35 -0.08 -16.11
C LEU A 27 3.25 1.01 -17.18
N CYS A 28 2.78 2.22 -16.85
CA CYS A 28 2.73 3.33 -17.81
C CYS A 28 4.12 3.64 -18.39
N SER A 29 5.13 3.74 -17.52
CA SER A 29 6.52 3.99 -17.93
C SER A 29 7.07 2.89 -18.83
N GLU A 30 6.79 1.63 -18.50
CA GLU A 30 7.26 0.49 -19.29
C GLU A 30 6.56 0.40 -20.66
N LEU A 31 5.27 0.74 -20.75
CA LEU A 31 4.55 0.81 -22.03
C LEU A 31 5.15 1.88 -22.95
N ILE A 32 5.48 3.07 -22.43
CA ILE A 32 6.19 4.11 -23.19
C ILE A 32 7.56 3.60 -23.64
N ARG A 33 8.32 2.97 -22.75
CA ARG A 33 9.66 2.42 -23.06
C ARG A 33 9.63 1.41 -24.21
N ARG A 34 8.55 0.63 -24.32
CA ARG A 34 8.32 -0.37 -25.37
C ARG A 34 7.69 0.18 -26.67
N GLY A 35 7.58 1.51 -26.79
CA GLY A 35 7.14 2.15 -28.03
C GLY A 35 5.63 2.27 -28.21
N ALA A 36 4.84 2.19 -27.13
CA ALA A 36 3.41 2.48 -27.21
C ALA A 36 3.18 3.87 -27.86
N GLN A 37 2.27 3.93 -28.83
CA GLN A 37 1.95 5.20 -29.51
C GLN A 37 1.36 6.22 -28.53
N GLN A 38 0.52 5.73 -27.61
CA GLN A 38 -0.09 6.54 -26.59
C GLN A 38 -0.39 5.71 -25.35
N VAL A 39 -0.08 6.27 -24.18
CA VAL A 39 -0.44 5.70 -22.88
C VAL A 39 -1.29 6.71 -22.12
N ARG A 40 -2.46 6.29 -21.68
CA ARG A 40 -3.38 7.11 -20.88
C ARG A 40 -3.52 6.53 -19.48
N SER A 41 -3.35 7.37 -18.47
CA SER A 41 -3.62 7.02 -17.07
C SER A 41 -4.99 7.57 -16.67
N LEU A 42 -5.89 6.74 -16.14
CA LEU A 42 -7.14 7.19 -15.53
C LEU A 42 -7.05 7.02 -14.01
N ASP A 43 -7.03 8.11 -13.24
CA ASP A 43 -6.95 8.07 -11.78
C ASP A 43 -7.76 9.23 -11.17
N PRO A 44 -8.42 9.05 -10.00
CA PRO A 44 -9.14 10.14 -9.35
C PRO A 44 -8.20 11.25 -8.83
N ARG A 45 -6.92 10.94 -8.62
CA ARG A 45 -5.91 11.92 -8.19
C ARG A 45 -5.44 12.76 -9.37
N LEU A 46 -5.17 14.04 -9.09
CA LEU A 46 -4.49 14.94 -10.02
C LEU A 46 -2.96 14.76 -9.99
N THR A 47 -2.43 14.41 -8.81
CA THR A 47 -0.99 14.34 -8.57
C THR A 47 -0.65 13.08 -7.77
N SER A 48 0.51 12.50 -8.06
CA SER A 48 1.12 11.42 -7.28
C SER A 48 2.63 11.63 -7.24
N PRO A 49 3.40 10.86 -6.45
CA PRO A 49 4.86 10.99 -6.45
C PRO A 49 5.55 10.77 -7.80
N TRP A 50 4.82 10.31 -8.83
CA TRP A 50 5.36 10.02 -10.16
C TRP A 50 4.65 10.81 -11.27
N SER A 51 3.65 11.63 -10.96
CA SER A 51 2.88 12.35 -11.98
C SER A 51 3.76 13.23 -12.87
N ASP A 52 4.76 13.88 -12.29
CA ASP A 52 5.67 14.75 -13.04
C ASP A 52 6.53 13.96 -14.02
N ASP A 53 7.05 12.80 -13.60
CA ASP A 53 7.88 11.96 -14.45
C ASP A 53 7.05 11.27 -15.55
N LEU A 54 5.83 10.82 -15.22
CA LEU A 54 4.88 10.29 -16.20
C LEU A 54 4.53 11.31 -17.28
N ASN A 55 4.26 12.57 -16.89
CA ASN A 55 3.99 13.65 -17.84
C ASN A 55 5.21 13.94 -18.72
N LYS A 56 6.43 13.97 -18.15
CA LYS A 56 7.67 14.21 -18.91
C LYS A 56 7.92 13.15 -19.97
N ILE A 57 7.59 11.89 -19.70
CA ILE A 57 7.76 10.78 -20.66
C ILE A 57 6.56 10.63 -21.62
N GLY A 58 5.57 11.52 -21.56
CA GLY A 58 4.47 11.58 -22.52
C GLY A 58 3.22 10.76 -22.17
N VAL A 59 3.06 10.33 -20.91
CA VAL A 59 1.81 9.70 -20.45
C VAL A 59 0.72 10.76 -20.32
N HIS A 60 -0.45 10.50 -20.90
CA HIS A 60 -1.61 11.38 -20.78
C HIS A 60 -2.39 11.04 -19.49
N CYS A 61 -2.18 11.83 -18.44
CA CYS A 61 -2.91 11.67 -17.18
C CYS A 61 -4.31 12.31 -17.24
N ILE A 62 -5.34 11.49 -17.17
CA ILE A 62 -6.76 11.86 -17.18
C ILE A 62 -7.30 11.74 -15.76
N GLN A 63 -7.70 12.87 -15.17
CA GLN A 63 -8.44 12.84 -13.91
C GLN A 63 -9.83 12.25 -14.13
N GLY A 64 -10.18 11.23 -13.35
CA GLY A 64 -11.51 10.63 -13.38
C GLY A 64 -11.61 9.43 -12.47
N ASP A 65 -12.84 9.09 -12.06
CA ASP A 65 -13.10 7.97 -11.17
C ASP A 65 -13.77 6.83 -11.96
N VAL A 66 -13.28 5.59 -11.78
CA VAL A 66 -13.84 4.42 -12.48
C VAL A 66 -15.29 4.13 -12.08
N SER A 67 -15.73 4.59 -10.91
CA SER A 67 -17.14 4.55 -10.50
C SER A 67 -18.02 5.49 -11.33
N GLN A 68 -17.44 6.41 -12.09
CA GLN A 68 -18.16 7.33 -12.97
C GLN A 68 -18.07 6.86 -14.42
N LYS A 69 -19.17 6.32 -14.95
CA LYS A 69 -19.26 5.79 -16.32
C LYS A 69 -18.69 6.74 -17.39
N LYS A 70 -19.01 8.04 -17.30
CA LYS A 70 -18.55 9.05 -18.27
C LYS A 70 -17.02 9.25 -18.27
N ASP A 71 -16.39 9.11 -17.11
CA ASP A 71 -14.93 9.23 -17.00
C ASP A 71 -14.23 8.04 -17.65
N VAL A 72 -14.76 6.82 -17.41
CA VAL A 72 -14.31 5.59 -18.06
C VAL A 72 -14.47 5.70 -19.58
N GLU A 73 -15.65 6.12 -20.06
CA GLU A 73 -15.90 6.26 -21.49
C GLU A 73 -14.96 7.27 -22.17
N ARG A 74 -14.68 8.39 -21.49
CA ARG A 74 -13.74 9.42 -21.97
C ARG A 74 -12.32 8.86 -22.11
N ALA A 75 -11.86 8.10 -21.12
CA ALA A 75 -10.50 7.57 -21.11
C ALA A 75 -10.29 6.43 -22.12
N LEU A 76 -11.27 5.51 -22.23
CA LEU A 76 -11.15 4.26 -22.98
C LEU A 76 -11.38 4.39 -24.49
N ARG A 77 -11.99 5.49 -24.94
CA ARG A 77 -12.34 5.69 -26.36
C ARG A 77 -11.12 5.59 -27.27
N GLY A 78 -11.15 4.61 -28.19
CA GLY A 78 -10.09 4.41 -29.18
C GLY A 78 -8.83 3.74 -28.63
N ALA A 79 -8.88 3.11 -27.46
CA ALA A 79 -7.78 2.29 -26.96
C ALA A 79 -7.79 0.89 -27.60
N ASP A 80 -6.61 0.29 -27.73
CA ASP A 80 -6.43 -1.08 -28.22
C ASP A 80 -6.42 -2.09 -27.07
N CYS A 81 -5.89 -1.68 -25.92
CA CYS A 81 -5.77 -2.50 -24.72
C CYS A 81 -5.99 -1.67 -23.44
N VAL A 82 -6.72 -2.27 -22.49
CA VAL A 82 -6.96 -1.69 -21.17
C VAL A 82 -6.31 -2.58 -20.10
N PHE A 83 -5.55 -1.94 -19.23
CA PHE A 83 -5.06 -2.51 -17.98
C PHE A 83 -5.89 -1.98 -16.81
N HIS A 84 -6.75 -2.83 -16.27
CA HIS A 84 -7.65 -2.44 -15.18
C HIS A 84 -7.02 -2.73 -13.80
N LEU A 85 -6.28 -1.74 -13.27
CA LEU A 85 -5.59 -1.79 -11.97
C LEU A 85 -6.32 -0.98 -10.86
N ALA A 86 -7.32 -0.17 -11.21
CA ALA A 86 -8.00 0.68 -10.24
C ALA A 86 -8.74 -0.16 -9.20
N SER A 87 -8.46 0.07 -7.92
CA SER A 87 -9.09 -0.67 -6.84
C SER A 87 -9.04 0.05 -5.49
N TYR A 88 -9.99 -0.30 -4.62
CA TYR A 88 -10.17 0.28 -3.30
C TYR A 88 -10.34 -0.79 -2.21
N GLY A 89 -9.91 -0.48 -0.98
CA GLY A 89 -10.14 -1.34 0.19
C GLY A 89 -9.11 -2.45 0.48
N MET A 90 -7.91 -2.42 -0.11
CA MET A 90 -6.92 -3.50 0.04
C MET A 90 -6.34 -3.63 1.47
N SER A 91 -6.25 -2.52 2.20
CA SER A 91 -5.60 -2.44 3.52
C SER A 91 -6.09 -1.23 4.31
N GLY A 92 -5.92 -1.24 5.64
CA GLY A 92 -6.22 -0.10 6.51
C GLY A 92 -7.71 0.18 6.68
N LYS A 93 -8.03 1.41 7.10
CA LYS A 93 -9.41 1.88 7.33
C LYS A 93 -10.30 1.80 6.09
N GLU A 94 -9.68 1.86 4.91
CA GLU A 94 -10.35 1.72 3.61
C GLU A 94 -11.00 0.33 3.44
N MET A 95 -10.48 -0.71 4.10
CA MET A 95 -11.09 -2.06 4.10
C MET A 95 -12.50 -2.07 4.69
N LEU A 96 -12.82 -1.11 5.56
CA LEU A 96 -14.10 -1.06 6.28
C LEU A 96 -15.17 -0.27 5.50
N GLN A 97 -14.81 0.37 4.38
CA GLN A 97 -15.71 1.19 3.58
C GLN A 97 -16.43 0.35 2.49
N VAL A 98 -17.25 -0.62 2.91
CA VAL A 98 -17.89 -1.62 2.04
C VAL A 98 -18.53 -1.02 0.78
N GLY A 99 -19.37 0.01 0.93
CA GLY A 99 -20.07 0.64 -0.20
C GLY A 99 -19.10 1.19 -1.25
N ARG A 100 -18.06 1.91 -0.81
CA ARG A 100 -17.03 2.44 -1.73
C ARG A 100 -16.18 1.34 -2.36
N VAL A 101 -15.94 0.24 -1.64
CA VAL A 101 -15.26 -0.94 -2.19
C VAL A 101 -16.07 -1.52 -3.36
N ASP A 102 -17.38 -1.70 -3.21
CA ASP A 102 -18.23 -2.21 -4.28
C ASP A 102 -18.38 -1.24 -5.45
N GLU A 103 -18.56 0.05 -5.17
CA GLU A 103 -18.64 1.10 -6.20
C GLU A 103 -17.40 1.13 -7.09
N VAL A 104 -16.21 1.05 -6.50
CA VAL A 104 -14.96 1.11 -7.28
C VAL A 104 -14.66 -0.23 -7.92
N ASN A 105 -14.70 -1.32 -7.16
CA ASN A 105 -14.18 -2.61 -7.63
C ASN A 105 -15.19 -3.35 -8.50
N ILE A 106 -16.50 -3.32 -8.19
CA ILE A 106 -17.53 -4.03 -8.96
C ILE A 106 -18.10 -3.10 -10.03
N ASN A 107 -18.70 -1.98 -9.63
CA ASN A 107 -19.36 -1.10 -10.60
C ASN A 107 -18.35 -0.45 -11.56
N GLY A 108 -17.16 -0.07 -11.06
CA GLY A 108 -16.07 0.40 -11.91
C GLY A 108 -15.62 -0.64 -12.93
N THR A 109 -15.53 -1.92 -12.56
CA THR A 109 -15.24 -3.01 -13.50
C THR A 109 -16.34 -3.15 -14.54
N CYS A 110 -17.62 -3.06 -14.14
CA CYS A 110 -18.74 -3.08 -15.09
C CYS A 110 -18.66 -1.94 -16.10
N HIS A 111 -18.33 -0.72 -15.68
CA HIS A 111 -18.15 0.42 -16.59
C HIS A 111 -17.00 0.19 -17.58
N VAL A 112 -15.88 -0.38 -17.13
CA VAL A 112 -14.75 -0.72 -17.99
C VAL A 112 -15.17 -1.77 -19.04
N LEU A 113 -15.84 -2.84 -18.62
CA LEU A 113 -16.33 -3.88 -19.53
C LEU A 113 -17.32 -3.32 -20.56
N ASP A 114 -18.27 -2.51 -20.12
CA ASP A 114 -19.24 -1.86 -21.01
C ASP A 114 -18.55 -0.96 -22.04
N ALA A 115 -17.57 -0.15 -21.62
CA ALA A 115 -16.81 0.71 -22.50
C ALA A 115 -15.96 -0.10 -23.50
N CYS A 116 -15.34 -1.21 -23.06
CA CYS A 116 -14.61 -2.10 -23.96
C CYS A 116 -15.51 -2.64 -25.08
N LEU A 117 -16.70 -3.15 -24.73
CA LEU A 117 -17.65 -3.69 -25.71
C LEU A 117 -18.22 -2.60 -26.63
N GLU A 118 -18.48 -1.41 -26.08
CA GLU A 118 -19.03 -0.26 -26.79
C GLU A 118 -18.06 0.32 -27.84
N PHE A 119 -16.78 0.46 -27.48
CA PHE A 119 -15.76 1.03 -28.37
C PHE A 119 -15.00 -0.02 -29.20
N GLY A 120 -15.29 -1.31 -28.97
CA GLY A 120 -14.63 -2.42 -29.64
C GLY A 120 -13.14 -2.52 -29.28
N ILE A 121 -12.83 -2.37 -27.99
CA ILE A 121 -11.50 -2.61 -27.43
C ILE A 121 -11.29 -4.12 -27.39
N ARG A 122 -10.15 -4.59 -27.90
CA ARG A 122 -9.88 -6.02 -28.09
C ARG A 122 -9.32 -6.71 -26.86
N ARG A 123 -8.57 -6.00 -26.03
CA ARG A 123 -7.79 -6.59 -24.94
C ARG A 123 -8.09 -5.92 -23.60
N LEU A 124 -8.39 -6.74 -22.59
CA LEU A 124 -8.54 -6.30 -21.20
C LEU A 124 -7.75 -7.20 -20.26
N VAL A 125 -6.71 -6.64 -19.63
CA VAL A 125 -5.97 -7.30 -18.56
C VAL A 125 -6.47 -6.74 -17.23
N TYR A 126 -7.08 -7.59 -16.41
CA TYR A 126 -7.58 -7.21 -15.09
C TYR A 126 -6.61 -7.63 -13.98
N VAL A 127 -6.24 -6.70 -13.10
CA VAL A 127 -5.43 -7.04 -11.92
C VAL A 127 -6.36 -7.42 -10.78
N SER A 128 -6.42 -8.71 -10.51
CA SER A 128 -7.14 -9.34 -9.42
C SER A 128 -6.23 -9.51 -8.19
N THR A 129 -6.38 -10.60 -7.44
CA THR A 129 -5.63 -10.89 -6.20
C THR A 129 -5.74 -12.37 -5.85
N TYR A 130 -4.76 -12.91 -5.13
CA TYR A 130 -4.90 -14.26 -4.56
C TYR A 130 -6.04 -14.38 -3.52
N ASN A 131 -6.55 -13.27 -2.97
CA ASN A 131 -7.68 -13.28 -2.04
C ASN A 131 -8.97 -13.83 -2.66
N VAL A 132 -9.05 -14.01 -3.99
CA VAL A 132 -10.22 -14.61 -4.64
C VAL A 132 -10.38 -16.11 -4.33
N VAL A 133 -9.33 -16.77 -3.84
CA VAL A 133 -9.35 -18.18 -3.38
C VAL A 133 -8.95 -18.35 -1.91
N PHE A 134 -8.44 -17.29 -1.26
CA PHE A 134 -7.90 -17.36 0.10
C PHE A 134 -8.79 -16.63 1.11
N GLY A 135 -9.21 -17.35 2.15
CA GLY A 135 -10.05 -16.87 3.25
C GLY A 135 -9.52 -17.20 4.64
N GLY A 136 -8.20 -17.40 4.80
CA GLY A 136 -7.60 -17.75 6.10
C GLY A 136 -7.46 -19.25 6.37
N LYS A 137 -7.67 -20.10 5.37
CA LYS A 137 -7.26 -21.52 5.39
C LYS A 137 -5.93 -21.69 4.67
N GLU A 138 -5.10 -22.61 5.15
CA GLU A 138 -3.78 -22.86 4.58
C GLU A 138 -3.86 -23.30 3.12
N ILE A 139 -2.98 -22.74 2.28
CA ILE A 139 -2.80 -23.11 0.88
C ILE A 139 -1.30 -23.29 0.62
N LEU A 140 -0.89 -24.51 0.28
CA LEU A 140 0.49 -24.82 -0.08
C LEU A 140 0.58 -25.00 -1.60
N ASN A 141 1.33 -24.13 -2.26
CA ASN A 141 1.57 -24.20 -3.70
C ASN A 141 0.28 -24.29 -4.54
N GLY A 142 -0.73 -23.49 -4.19
CA GLY A 142 -2.02 -23.47 -4.89
C GLY A 142 -1.90 -23.05 -6.36
N ASN A 143 -2.83 -23.44 -7.22
CA ASN A 143 -2.82 -23.06 -8.64
C ASN A 143 -4.22 -22.62 -9.10
N GLU A 144 -4.37 -22.31 -10.38
CA GLU A 144 -5.59 -21.79 -10.99
C GLU A 144 -6.79 -22.75 -10.95
N ALA A 145 -6.57 -24.03 -10.63
CA ALA A 145 -7.65 -25.01 -10.46
C ALA A 145 -8.39 -24.86 -9.12
N LEU A 146 -7.84 -24.08 -8.18
CA LEU A 146 -8.52 -23.78 -6.92
C LEU A 146 -9.86 -23.06 -7.20
N PRO A 147 -10.96 -23.49 -6.55
CA PRO A 147 -12.23 -22.81 -6.70
C PRO A 147 -12.16 -21.41 -6.09
N TYR A 148 -13.00 -20.51 -6.59
CA TYR A 148 -13.26 -19.26 -5.89
C TYR A 148 -13.73 -19.53 -4.47
N LEU A 149 -13.26 -18.71 -3.53
CA LEU A 149 -13.82 -18.69 -2.19
C LEU A 149 -15.30 -18.29 -2.28
N PRO A 150 -16.21 -18.97 -1.57
CA PRO A 150 -17.61 -18.55 -1.50
C PRO A 150 -17.73 -17.08 -1.05
N ILE A 151 -18.69 -16.36 -1.62
CA ILE A 151 -18.87 -14.92 -1.39
C ILE A 151 -19.04 -14.59 0.10
N ASP A 152 -19.74 -15.44 0.84
CA ASP A 152 -20.02 -15.28 2.27
C ASP A 152 -18.84 -15.68 3.18
N ASP A 153 -17.85 -16.40 2.65
CA ASP A 153 -16.66 -16.85 3.38
C ASP A 153 -15.52 -15.82 3.34
N HIS A 154 -15.66 -14.74 2.56
CA HIS A 154 -14.65 -13.70 2.49
C HIS A 154 -14.52 -12.93 3.81
N VAL A 155 -13.28 -12.82 4.28
CA VAL A 155 -12.92 -12.15 5.54
C VAL A 155 -12.86 -10.62 5.43
N ASP A 156 -12.88 -10.09 4.20
CA ASP A 156 -12.91 -8.65 3.93
C ASP A 156 -13.71 -8.30 2.65
N PRO A 157 -14.30 -7.09 2.57
CA PRO A 157 -15.05 -6.65 1.39
C PRO A 157 -14.22 -6.59 0.11
N TYR A 158 -12.92 -6.32 0.22
CA TYR A 158 -12.02 -6.20 -0.94
C TYR A 158 -11.90 -7.54 -1.65
N GLY A 159 -11.52 -8.61 -0.95
CA GLY A 159 -11.44 -9.96 -1.51
C GLY A 159 -12.75 -10.36 -2.19
N ARG A 160 -13.89 -10.15 -1.51
CA ARG A 160 -15.23 -10.42 -2.04
C ARG A 160 -15.48 -9.66 -3.35
N SER A 161 -15.26 -8.35 -3.35
CA SER A 161 -15.51 -7.51 -4.53
C SER A 161 -14.59 -7.87 -5.71
N LYS A 162 -13.33 -8.24 -5.44
CA LYS A 162 -12.39 -8.69 -6.48
C LYS A 162 -12.78 -10.04 -7.06
N THR A 163 -13.33 -10.97 -6.26
CA THR A 163 -13.90 -12.24 -6.75
C THR A 163 -15.04 -11.98 -7.72
N VAL A 164 -16.01 -11.13 -7.36
CA VAL A 164 -17.15 -10.79 -8.23
C VAL A 164 -16.66 -10.14 -9.53
N ALA A 165 -15.78 -9.15 -9.44
CA ALA A 165 -15.24 -8.46 -10.60
C ALA A 165 -14.41 -9.39 -11.51
N GLU A 166 -13.57 -10.28 -10.96
CA GLU A 166 -12.83 -11.27 -11.76
C GLU A 166 -13.77 -12.19 -12.54
N GLN A 167 -14.82 -12.69 -11.88
CA GLN A 167 -15.82 -13.53 -12.53
C GLN A 167 -16.55 -12.78 -13.67
N LEU A 168 -16.87 -11.49 -13.49
CA LEU A 168 -17.48 -10.67 -14.54
C LEU A 168 -16.54 -10.46 -15.73
N VAL A 169 -15.26 -10.21 -15.46
CA VAL A 169 -14.23 -10.05 -16.49
C VAL A 169 -14.08 -11.34 -17.30
N LEU A 170 -13.82 -12.47 -16.64
CA LEU A 170 -13.58 -13.74 -17.34
C LEU A 170 -14.83 -14.24 -18.08
N LYS A 171 -16.04 -14.03 -17.55
CA LYS A 171 -17.31 -14.32 -18.26
C LYS A 171 -17.58 -13.40 -19.46
N SER A 172 -16.85 -12.29 -19.58
CA SER A 172 -16.96 -11.36 -20.70
C SER A 172 -15.98 -11.67 -21.83
N ASN A 173 -15.06 -12.63 -21.63
CA ASN A 173 -14.16 -13.11 -22.66
C ASN A 173 -14.91 -13.64 -23.89
N GLY A 174 -14.46 -13.26 -25.09
CA GLY A 174 -15.06 -13.67 -26.36
C GLY A 174 -16.38 -12.98 -26.68
N ARG A 175 -16.84 -11.99 -25.90
CA ARG A 175 -18.06 -11.24 -26.23
C ARG A 175 -17.82 -10.34 -27.45
N PRO A 176 -18.76 -10.29 -28.42
CA PRO A 176 -18.63 -9.41 -29.58
C PRO A 176 -18.82 -7.94 -29.19
N SER A 177 -18.13 -7.05 -29.91
CA SER A 177 -18.37 -5.61 -29.80
C SER A 177 -19.80 -5.26 -30.20
N LYS A 178 -20.37 -4.24 -29.54
CA LYS A 178 -21.71 -3.73 -29.87
C LYS A 178 -21.76 -2.97 -31.19
N LYS A 179 -20.61 -2.45 -31.67
CA LYS A 179 -20.55 -1.53 -32.82
C LYS A 179 -19.64 -2.00 -33.95
N LYS A 180 -18.64 -2.85 -33.67
CA LYS A 180 -17.68 -3.33 -34.67
C LYS A 180 -17.87 -4.82 -34.92
N ASN A 181 -18.51 -5.17 -36.04
CA ASN A 181 -18.68 -6.57 -36.43
C ASN A 181 -17.33 -7.28 -36.55
N GLY A 182 -17.27 -8.53 -36.08
CA GLY A 182 -16.07 -9.36 -36.09
C GLY A 182 -15.03 -9.04 -35.02
N THR A 183 -15.20 -7.95 -34.24
CA THR A 183 -14.30 -7.61 -33.12
C THR A 183 -14.82 -8.25 -31.84
N HIS A 184 -13.96 -8.98 -31.12
CA HIS A 184 -14.27 -9.61 -29.84
C HIS A 184 -13.41 -9.04 -28.72
N LEU A 185 -13.94 -9.05 -27.50
CA LEU A 185 -13.19 -8.69 -26.31
C LEU A 185 -12.51 -9.94 -25.73
N TYR A 186 -11.19 -9.98 -25.72
CA TYR A 186 -10.40 -10.98 -25.00
C TYR A 186 -9.96 -10.44 -23.66
N THR A 187 -10.14 -11.23 -22.62
CA THR A 187 -9.86 -10.82 -21.24
C THR A 187 -9.00 -11.84 -20.53
N CYS A 188 -8.11 -11.40 -19.65
CA CYS A 188 -7.45 -12.27 -18.67
C CYS A 188 -7.38 -11.61 -17.29
N ALA A 189 -7.11 -12.40 -16.26
CA ALA A 189 -6.97 -11.93 -14.88
C ALA A 189 -5.60 -12.29 -14.30
N ILE A 190 -4.95 -11.31 -13.67
CA ILE A 190 -3.67 -11.49 -12.98
C ILE A 190 -3.93 -11.48 -11.48
N ARG A 191 -3.57 -12.56 -10.78
CA ARG A 191 -3.68 -12.74 -9.32
C ARG A 191 -2.28 -12.60 -8.70
N PRO A 192 -1.79 -11.36 -8.48
CA PRO A 192 -0.47 -11.15 -7.91
C PRO A 192 -0.42 -11.58 -6.45
N ALA A 193 0.75 -12.02 -6.02
CA ALA A 193 1.15 -12.13 -4.61
C ALA A 193 1.30 -10.75 -3.94
N ALA A 194 1.83 -10.69 -2.72
CA ALA A 194 2.07 -9.40 -2.05
C ALA A 194 3.10 -8.56 -2.83
N ILE A 195 2.72 -7.36 -3.25
CA ILE A 195 3.51 -6.53 -4.16
C ILE A 195 4.44 -5.63 -3.33
N TYR A 196 5.72 -5.57 -3.69
CA TYR A 196 6.70 -4.71 -3.06
C TYR A 196 7.65 -4.05 -4.07
N GLY A 197 8.34 -3.00 -3.62
CA GLY A 197 9.35 -2.31 -4.42
C GLY A 197 9.54 -0.85 -3.97
N PRO A 198 10.48 -0.13 -4.60
CA PRO A 198 10.66 1.31 -4.44
C PRO A 198 9.36 2.09 -4.66
N GLY A 199 8.90 2.85 -3.67
CA GLY A 199 7.70 3.68 -3.82
C GLY A 199 6.37 2.99 -3.52
N GLU A 200 6.37 1.78 -2.95
CA GLU A 200 5.14 1.16 -2.46
C GLU A 200 4.44 2.09 -1.42
N GLU A 201 3.17 2.43 -1.68
CA GLU A 201 2.46 3.51 -0.99
C GLU A 201 1.49 3.04 0.10
N ARG A 202 1.25 1.73 0.29
CA ARG A 202 0.20 1.24 1.19
C ARG A 202 0.75 0.44 2.38
N HIS A 203 1.41 -0.67 2.14
CA HIS A 203 1.79 -1.63 3.18
C HIS A 203 3.08 -1.23 3.90
N LEU A 204 4.15 -0.97 3.16
CA LEU A 204 5.45 -0.59 3.70
C LEU A 204 5.39 0.71 4.51
N PRO A 205 4.71 1.79 4.07
CA PRO A 205 4.59 2.99 4.89
C PRO A 205 3.89 2.74 6.22
N ARG A 206 2.84 1.90 6.26
CA ARG A 206 2.15 1.53 7.51
C ARG A 206 3.05 0.72 8.43
N ILE A 207 3.73 -0.31 7.90
CA ILE A 207 4.67 -1.14 8.66
C ILE A 207 5.80 -0.28 9.24
N ILE A 208 6.40 0.58 8.42
CA ILE A 208 7.48 1.49 8.83
C ILE A 208 6.98 2.50 9.86
N SER A 209 5.76 3.04 9.70
CA SER A 209 5.18 3.98 10.67
C SER A 209 4.94 3.30 12.02
N LEU A 210 4.43 2.07 12.04
CA LEU A 210 4.26 1.31 13.28
C LEU A 210 5.60 1.03 13.95
N ALA A 211 6.62 0.65 13.17
CA ALA A 211 7.97 0.41 13.68
C ALA A 211 8.60 1.69 14.26
N LYS A 212 8.48 2.82 13.55
CA LYS A 212 8.92 4.15 14.01
C LYS A 212 8.24 4.56 15.31
N LEU A 213 6.94 4.30 15.44
CA LEU A 213 6.18 4.59 16.66
C LEU A 213 6.47 3.62 17.81
N GLY A 214 7.23 2.55 17.59
CA GLY A 214 7.48 1.51 18.59
C GLY A 214 6.29 0.56 18.81
N LEU A 215 5.35 0.52 17.85
CA LEU A 215 4.12 -0.28 17.91
C LEU A 215 4.25 -1.63 17.19
N SER A 216 5.41 -1.95 16.61
CA SER A 216 5.73 -3.26 16.06
C SER A 216 6.13 -4.25 17.17
N THR A 217 5.20 -4.55 18.08
CA THR A 217 5.49 -5.31 19.30
C THR A 217 5.50 -6.83 19.10
N PHE A 218 4.72 -7.35 18.14
CA PHE A 218 4.56 -8.79 17.92
C PHE A 218 4.75 -9.20 16.46
N LYS A 219 5.36 -10.37 16.25
CA LYS A 219 5.19 -11.17 15.03
C LYS A 219 3.90 -11.96 15.15
N ILE A 220 3.17 -12.15 14.06
CA ILE A 220 1.89 -12.86 14.06
C ILE A 220 2.06 -14.21 13.39
N GLY A 221 1.60 -15.26 14.05
CA GLY A 221 1.76 -16.62 13.57
C GLY A 221 3.17 -17.18 13.84
N GLU A 222 3.34 -18.45 13.48
CA GLU A 222 4.59 -19.19 13.66
C GLU A 222 5.66 -18.77 12.64
N SER A 223 6.93 -19.05 12.94
CA SER A 223 8.06 -18.73 12.03
C SER A 223 8.05 -19.55 10.73
N ASN A 224 7.36 -20.68 10.71
CA ASN A 224 7.22 -21.55 9.53
C ASN A 224 6.14 -21.05 8.54
N VAL A 225 5.33 -20.04 8.91
CA VAL A 225 4.30 -19.48 8.04
C VAL A 225 4.96 -18.87 6.81
N LYS A 226 4.53 -19.28 5.61
CA LYS A 226 5.07 -18.79 4.33
C LYS A 226 4.03 -18.05 3.50
N THR A 227 4.49 -16.96 2.89
CA THR A 227 3.73 -16.08 2.00
C THR A 227 4.56 -15.77 0.77
N ASP A 228 3.91 -15.61 -0.38
CA ASP A 228 4.57 -15.17 -1.60
C ASP A 228 4.60 -13.64 -1.74
N TRP A 229 5.65 -13.19 -2.42
CA TRP A 229 5.85 -11.78 -2.79
C TRP A 229 6.14 -11.68 -4.28
N VAL A 230 5.87 -10.51 -4.85
CA VAL A 230 6.21 -10.17 -6.24
C VAL A 230 6.80 -8.77 -6.30
N TYR A 231 7.98 -8.66 -6.91
CA TYR A 231 8.60 -7.36 -7.16
C TYR A 231 7.81 -6.60 -8.23
N VAL A 232 7.66 -5.28 -8.07
CA VAL A 232 6.82 -4.45 -8.95
C VAL A 232 7.18 -4.60 -10.43
N ASP A 233 8.47 -4.66 -10.79
CA ASP A 233 8.88 -4.79 -12.20
C ASP A 233 8.60 -6.18 -12.76
N ASN A 234 8.68 -7.23 -11.91
CA ASN A 234 8.26 -8.59 -12.30
C ASN A 234 6.75 -8.64 -12.54
N LEU A 235 5.95 -7.95 -11.71
CA LEU A 235 4.51 -7.84 -11.94
C LEU A 235 4.20 -7.06 -13.23
N VAL A 236 4.91 -5.96 -13.51
CA VAL A 236 4.76 -5.22 -14.76
C VAL A 236 5.08 -6.09 -15.97
N LEU A 237 6.14 -6.89 -15.91
CA LEU A 237 6.46 -7.89 -16.93
C LEU A 237 5.31 -8.86 -17.14
N ALA A 238 4.75 -9.43 -16.06
CA ALA A 238 3.61 -10.35 -16.15
C ALA A 238 2.39 -9.70 -16.81
N LEU A 239 2.09 -8.43 -16.50
CA LEU A 239 0.98 -7.70 -17.11
C LEU A 239 1.19 -7.53 -18.62
N ILE A 240 2.39 -7.16 -19.04
CA ILE A 240 2.71 -7.00 -20.46
C ILE A 240 2.60 -8.34 -21.18
N LEU A 241 3.21 -9.40 -20.65
CA LEU A 241 3.10 -10.75 -21.21
C LEU A 241 1.66 -11.23 -21.31
N ALA A 242 0.82 -10.91 -20.33
CA ALA A 242 -0.61 -11.21 -20.36
C ALA A 242 -1.33 -10.45 -21.49
N SER A 243 -1.01 -9.17 -21.69
CA SER A 243 -1.57 -8.38 -22.81
C SER A 243 -1.11 -8.87 -24.19
N MET A 244 0.09 -9.44 -24.29
CA MET A 244 0.61 -10.08 -25.49
C MET A 244 -0.04 -11.47 -25.70
N GLY A 245 -0.32 -12.18 -24.61
CA GLY A 245 -1.08 -13.44 -24.61
C GLY A 245 -2.53 -13.30 -25.09
N LEU A 246 -3.05 -12.07 -25.15
CA LEU A 246 -4.38 -11.73 -25.66
C LEU A 246 -4.38 -11.31 -27.15
N LEU A 247 -3.23 -11.32 -27.84
CA LEU A 247 -3.17 -11.05 -29.29
C LEU A 247 -3.85 -12.19 -30.07
N ASP A 248 -4.72 -11.80 -31.00
CA ASP A 248 -5.56 -12.68 -31.83
C ASP A 248 -5.08 -12.78 -33.28
N ASP A 249 -3.99 -12.10 -33.61
CA ASP A 249 -3.42 -11.97 -34.95
C ASP A 249 -2.04 -12.65 -35.11
N ILE A 250 -1.60 -13.41 -34.09
CA ILE A 250 -0.33 -14.15 -34.16
C ILE A 250 -0.45 -15.31 -35.17
N PRO A 251 0.34 -15.33 -36.26
CA PRO A 251 0.27 -16.38 -37.27
C PRO A 251 0.47 -17.79 -36.69
N GLY A 252 -0.39 -18.73 -37.07
CA GLY A 252 -0.30 -20.13 -36.63
C GLY A 252 -0.88 -20.42 -35.23
N LYS A 253 -1.45 -19.42 -34.55
CA LYS A 253 -2.21 -19.61 -33.30
C LYS A 253 -3.68 -19.32 -33.55
N GLY A 254 -4.55 -20.25 -33.13
CA GLY A 254 -6.00 -20.10 -33.28
C GLY A 254 -6.58 -19.06 -32.33
N HIS A 255 -6.68 -19.40 -31.03
CA HIS A 255 -7.20 -18.50 -30.00
C HIS A 255 -6.06 -17.90 -29.16
N PRO A 256 -6.21 -16.65 -28.67
CA PRO A 256 -5.23 -16.05 -27.77
C PRO A 256 -5.07 -16.92 -26.51
N ILE A 257 -3.84 -17.26 -26.18
CA ILE A 257 -3.55 -18.22 -25.09
C ILE A 257 -4.06 -17.73 -23.73
N ALA A 258 -4.06 -16.41 -23.50
CA ALA A 258 -4.51 -15.81 -22.25
C ALA A 258 -6.03 -15.59 -22.18
N ALA A 259 -6.76 -15.80 -23.29
CA ALA A 259 -8.18 -15.49 -23.36
C ALA A 259 -8.99 -16.34 -22.37
N GLY A 260 -9.69 -15.67 -21.45
CA GLY A 260 -10.54 -16.28 -20.42
C GLY A 260 -9.75 -16.91 -19.27
N GLN A 261 -8.44 -16.65 -19.16
CA GLN A 261 -7.59 -17.30 -18.17
C GLN A 261 -7.25 -16.38 -16.99
N PRO A 262 -7.27 -16.93 -15.74
CA PRO A 262 -6.55 -16.35 -14.62
C PRO A 262 -5.10 -16.86 -14.58
N TYR A 263 -4.21 -16.09 -13.93
CA TYR A 263 -2.81 -16.47 -13.66
C TYR A 263 -2.34 -15.97 -12.30
N PHE A 264 -1.76 -16.85 -11.48
CA PHE A 264 -1.02 -16.46 -10.28
C PHE A 264 0.38 -15.94 -10.65
N ILE A 265 0.79 -14.84 -10.03
CA ILE A 265 2.10 -14.22 -10.28
C ILE A 265 2.83 -13.97 -8.96
N SER A 266 4.01 -14.57 -8.83
CA SER A 266 4.94 -14.40 -7.70
C SER A 266 6.40 -14.43 -8.19
N ASP A 267 7.33 -14.10 -7.30
CA ASP A 267 8.78 -14.27 -7.52
C ASP A 267 9.24 -15.72 -7.26
N GLY A 268 8.33 -16.63 -6.87
CA GLY A 268 8.64 -18.04 -6.65
C GLY A 268 9.47 -18.34 -5.40
N SER A 269 9.51 -17.44 -4.42
CA SER A 269 10.29 -17.58 -3.20
C SER A 269 9.42 -17.39 -1.94
N PRO A 270 8.57 -18.39 -1.58
CA PRO A 270 7.72 -18.30 -0.41
C PRO A 270 8.55 -18.18 0.87
N VAL A 271 8.31 -17.14 1.65
CA VAL A 271 9.08 -16.78 2.84
C VAL A 271 8.15 -16.25 3.93
N ASN A 272 8.59 -16.30 5.18
CA ASN A 272 7.86 -15.67 6.27
C ASN A 272 7.83 -14.15 6.07
N THR A 273 6.66 -13.53 6.19
CA THR A 273 6.49 -12.07 6.01
C THR A 273 7.43 -11.27 6.92
N PHE A 274 7.62 -11.69 8.17
CA PHE A 274 8.48 -10.97 9.12
C PHE A 274 9.96 -11.13 8.78
N GLU A 275 10.37 -12.26 8.19
CA GLU A 275 11.73 -12.44 7.67
C GLU A 275 11.96 -11.61 6.41
N PHE A 276 10.96 -11.53 5.53
CA PHE A 276 11.02 -10.75 4.31
C PHE A 276 11.21 -9.24 4.58
N ILE A 277 10.44 -8.68 5.52
CA ILE A 277 10.51 -7.24 5.85
C ILE A 277 11.68 -6.87 6.80
N HIS A 278 12.31 -7.87 7.43
CA HIS A 278 13.35 -7.62 8.43
C HIS A 278 14.54 -6.81 7.86
N PRO A 279 15.15 -7.16 6.71
CA PRO A 279 16.22 -6.37 6.12
C PRO A 279 15.86 -4.88 5.98
N LEU A 280 14.63 -4.58 5.55
CA LEU A 280 14.14 -3.21 5.42
C LEU A 280 14.11 -2.48 6.78
N LEU A 281 13.42 -3.03 7.78
CA LEU A 281 13.31 -2.38 9.10
C LEU A 281 14.67 -2.18 9.77
N ARG A 282 15.55 -3.19 9.67
CA ARG A 282 16.91 -3.11 10.21
C ARG A 282 17.74 -2.03 9.51
N SER A 283 17.65 -1.93 8.18
CA SER A 283 18.37 -0.90 7.39
C SER A 283 17.94 0.53 7.73
N LEU A 284 16.71 0.70 8.21
CA LEU A 284 16.15 1.97 8.67
C LEU A 284 16.43 2.22 10.15
N GLY A 285 17.04 1.28 10.87
CA GLY A 285 17.36 1.39 12.29
C GLY A 285 16.14 1.34 13.21
N TYR A 286 15.11 0.57 12.82
CA TYR A 286 13.97 0.27 13.68
C TYR A 286 14.10 -1.11 14.31
N ASP A 287 13.60 -1.22 15.54
CA ASP A 287 13.58 -2.49 16.27
C ASP A 287 12.60 -3.48 15.65
N LEU A 288 12.97 -4.76 15.72
CA LEU A 288 12.11 -5.85 15.27
C LEU A 288 11.24 -6.33 16.43
N PRO A 289 10.03 -6.84 16.13
CA PRO A 289 9.23 -7.50 17.14
C PRO A 289 9.99 -8.71 17.70
N LYS A 290 10.14 -8.75 19.03
CA LYS A 290 10.80 -9.87 19.74
C LYS A 290 9.82 -10.94 20.19
N ALA A 291 8.58 -10.54 20.46
CA ALA A 291 7.52 -11.43 20.88
C ALA A 291 6.72 -11.94 19.68
N THR A 292 6.09 -13.09 19.86
CA THR A 292 5.16 -13.68 18.89
C THR A 292 3.75 -13.69 19.48
N LEU A 293 2.76 -13.42 18.65
CA LEU A 293 1.35 -13.46 18.97
C LEU A 293 0.69 -14.55 18.12
N ASP A 294 0.05 -15.50 18.79
CA ASP A 294 -0.74 -16.53 18.12
C ASP A 294 -1.90 -15.92 17.32
N VAL A 295 -2.25 -16.58 16.21
CA VAL A 295 -3.26 -16.11 15.26
C VAL A 295 -4.62 -15.87 15.92
N ARG A 296 -5.05 -16.71 16.88
CA ARG A 296 -6.36 -16.55 17.54
C ARG A 296 -6.43 -15.26 18.34
N HIS A 297 -5.35 -14.94 19.06
CA HIS A 297 -5.24 -13.72 19.84
C HIS A 297 -5.13 -12.48 18.93
N ALA A 298 -4.36 -12.57 17.85
CA ALA A 298 -4.28 -11.52 16.85
C ALA A 298 -5.64 -11.25 16.19
N LEU A 299 -6.43 -12.29 15.89
CA LEU A 299 -7.80 -12.15 15.37
C LEU A 299 -8.74 -11.47 16.37
N PHE A 300 -8.63 -11.78 17.66
CA PHE A 300 -9.40 -11.10 18.69
C PHE A 300 -9.11 -9.59 18.71
N ILE A 301 -7.83 -9.21 18.68
CA ILE A 301 -7.41 -7.80 18.59
C ILE A 301 -7.93 -7.17 17.29
N GLY A 302 -7.80 -7.85 16.16
CA GLY A 302 -8.30 -7.38 14.87
C GLY A 302 -9.80 -7.13 14.87
N ARG A 303 -10.59 -8.00 15.50
CA ARG A 303 -12.06 -7.83 15.64
C ARG A 303 -12.40 -6.63 16.54
N LEU A 304 -11.64 -6.41 17.62
CA LEU A 304 -11.81 -5.23 18.46
C LEU A 304 -11.54 -3.94 17.67
N PHE A 305 -10.45 -3.88 16.91
CA PHE A 305 -10.17 -2.74 16.03
C PHE A 305 -11.25 -2.56 14.96
N SER A 306 -11.73 -3.65 14.34
CA SER A 306 -12.84 -3.59 13.39
C SER A 306 -14.10 -2.98 14.03
N ALA A 307 -14.46 -3.40 15.24
CA ALA A 307 -15.61 -2.85 15.97
C ALA A 307 -15.43 -1.36 16.28
N ILE A 308 -14.27 -0.97 16.83
CA ILE A 308 -13.95 0.44 17.12
C ILE A 308 -14.09 1.30 15.86
N TYR A 309 -13.48 0.87 14.75
CA TYR A 309 -13.52 1.64 13.51
C TYR A 309 -14.89 1.61 12.82
N THR A 310 -15.72 0.60 13.11
CA THR A 310 -17.13 0.60 12.71
C THR A 310 -17.91 1.71 13.42
N PHE A 311 -17.69 1.93 14.72
CA PHE A 311 -18.28 3.10 15.41
C PHE A 311 -17.74 4.42 14.87
N LEU A 312 -16.48 4.44 14.42
CA LEU A 312 -15.84 5.62 13.83
C LEU A 312 -16.12 5.78 12.33
N TYR A 313 -17.03 4.99 11.75
CA TYR A 313 -17.31 4.97 10.31
C TYR A 313 -17.50 6.37 9.68
N PRO A 314 -18.28 7.29 10.27
CA PRO A 314 -18.49 8.64 9.71
C PRO A 314 -17.20 9.47 9.57
N TRP A 315 -16.14 9.12 10.31
CA TRP A 315 -14.87 9.84 10.33
C TRP A 315 -13.72 9.09 9.66
N LEU A 316 -13.97 7.94 9.01
CA LEU A 316 -12.89 7.15 8.38
C LEU A 316 -12.09 7.96 7.35
N ASN A 317 -12.72 8.89 6.64
CA ASN A 317 -12.02 9.73 5.65
C ASN A 317 -11.28 10.92 6.25
N ARG A 318 -11.28 11.11 7.58
CA ARG A 318 -10.56 12.19 8.24
C ARG A 318 -9.07 11.86 8.39
N SER A 319 -8.22 12.87 8.18
CA SER A 319 -6.76 12.76 8.25
C SER A 319 -6.23 12.60 9.68
N TRP A 320 -6.97 13.10 10.69
CA TRP A 320 -6.60 12.98 12.10
C TRP A 320 -6.85 11.58 12.67
N LEU A 321 -7.72 10.78 12.04
CA LEU A 321 -8.02 9.43 12.49
C LEU A 321 -6.89 8.48 12.02
N PRO A 322 -6.17 7.82 12.95
CA PRO A 322 -5.08 6.93 12.57
C PRO A 322 -5.58 5.69 11.82
N GLN A 323 -4.64 4.93 11.26
CA GLN A 323 -4.93 3.62 10.69
C GLN A 323 -5.13 2.60 11.81
N PRO A 324 -6.02 1.60 11.65
CA PRO A 324 -6.14 0.50 12.61
C PRO A 324 -4.80 -0.23 12.69
N LEU A 325 -4.44 -0.66 13.91
CA LEU A 325 -3.19 -1.39 14.14
C LEU A 325 -3.14 -2.65 13.29
N ILE A 326 -4.24 -3.40 13.29
CA ILE A 326 -4.44 -4.58 12.47
C ILE A 326 -5.94 -4.88 12.31
N LEU A 327 -6.31 -5.43 11.15
CA LEU A 327 -7.65 -5.95 10.88
C LEU A 327 -7.64 -7.48 10.66
N PRO A 328 -8.77 -8.19 10.82
CA PRO A 328 -8.81 -9.66 10.73
C PRO A 328 -8.22 -10.23 9.44
N ALA A 329 -8.52 -9.61 8.30
CA ALA A 329 -7.95 -10.02 7.01
C ALA A 329 -6.42 -9.84 6.95
N GLU A 330 -5.87 -8.82 7.61
CA GLU A 330 -4.43 -8.62 7.67
C GLU A 330 -3.76 -9.69 8.56
N VAL A 331 -4.43 -10.12 9.63
CA VAL A 331 -3.98 -11.25 10.45
C VAL A 331 -3.86 -12.53 9.61
N TYR A 332 -4.86 -12.85 8.80
CA TYR A 332 -4.80 -14.03 7.93
C TYR A 332 -3.69 -13.92 6.88
N LYS A 333 -3.50 -12.74 6.29
CA LYS A 333 -2.47 -12.48 5.26
C LYS A 333 -1.02 -12.61 5.77
N VAL A 334 -0.78 -12.57 7.09
CA VAL A 334 0.59 -12.72 7.63
C VAL A 334 0.75 -13.92 8.55
N GLY A 335 -0.35 -14.43 9.10
CA GLY A 335 -0.35 -15.48 10.12
C GLY A 335 -0.72 -16.88 9.62
N ILE A 336 -1.20 -17.02 8.38
CA ILE A 336 -1.57 -18.30 7.78
C ILE A 336 -0.77 -18.52 6.50
N THR A 337 -0.24 -19.72 6.31
CA THR A 337 0.54 -20.07 5.11
C THR A 337 -0.34 -20.02 3.86
N HIS A 338 0.07 -19.24 2.87
CA HIS A 338 -0.55 -19.22 1.56
C HIS A 338 0.48 -18.79 0.51
N PHE A 339 0.71 -19.65 -0.48
CA PHE A 339 1.56 -19.33 -1.62
C PHE A 339 1.09 -20.13 -2.84
N PHE A 340 1.38 -19.60 -4.04
CA PHE A 340 0.74 -20.05 -5.27
C PHE A 340 1.77 -20.26 -6.37
N SER A 341 1.57 -21.33 -7.13
CA SER A 341 2.37 -21.68 -8.29
C SER A 341 2.14 -20.68 -9.42
N PHE A 342 3.22 -20.08 -9.92
CA PHE A 342 3.19 -19.27 -11.15
C PHE A 342 3.48 -20.11 -12.41
N LEU A 343 3.50 -21.44 -12.31
CA LEU A 343 3.90 -22.33 -13.42
C LEU A 343 3.03 -22.14 -14.66
N LYS A 344 1.72 -21.94 -14.51
CA LYS A 344 0.83 -21.67 -15.65
C LYS A 344 1.22 -20.39 -16.39
N ALA A 345 1.55 -19.33 -15.66
CA ALA A 345 2.04 -18.08 -16.25
C ALA A 345 3.39 -18.28 -16.97
N LYS A 346 4.28 -19.10 -16.39
CA LYS A 346 5.54 -19.47 -17.03
C LYS A 346 5.33 -20.23 -18.34
N GLU A 347 4.46 -21.22 -18.35
CA GLU A 347 4.21 -22.11 -19.50
C GLU A 347 3.44 -21.40 -20.62
N GLU A 348 2.36 -20.69 -20.28
CA GLU A 348 1.48 -20.07 -21.27
C GLU A 348 1.93 -18.67 -21.71
N LEU A 349 2.40 -17.84 -20.76
CA LEU A 349 2.80 -16.46 -21.03
C LEU A 349 4.32 -16.29 -21.21
N GLY A 350 5.12 -17.28 -20.79
CA GLY A 350 6.59 -17.15 -20.75
C GLY A 350 7.09 -16.33 -19.55
N TYR A 351 6.28 -16.17 -18.50
CA TYR A 351 6.67 -15.39 -17.32
C TYR A 351 7.82 -16.05 -16.55
N ILE A 352 8.92 -15.31 -16.42
CA ILE A 352 10.06 -15.65 -15.58
C ILE A 352 10.41 -14.37 -14.78
N PRO A 353 10.43 -14.41 -13.44
CA PRO A 353 10.85 -13.27 -12.63
C PRO A 353 12.27 -12.84 -13.03
N MET A 354 12.45 -11.58 -13.41
CA MET A 354 13.73 -11.04 -13.89
C MET A 354 14.56 -10.44 -12.76
N VAL A 355 13.90 -9.96 -11.70
CA VAL A 355 14.52 -9.41 -10.51
C VAL A 355 14.37 -10.40 -9.37
N SER A 356 15.47 -10.76 -8.71
CA SER A 356 15.43 -11.63 -7.54
C SER A 356 14.88 -10.90 -6.30
N PRO A 357 14.31 -11.62 -5.32
CA PRO A 357 13.87 -11.02 -4.06
C PRO A 357 14.94 -10.20 -3.33
N GLN A 358 16.20 -10.64 -3.41
CA GLN A 358 17.34 -9.97 -2.79
C GLN A 358 17.64 -8.63 -3.46
N GLU A 359 17.66 -8.59 -4.80
CA GLU A 359 17.86 -7.35 -5.57
C GLU A 359 16.68 -6.38 -5.38
N GLY A 360 15.45 -6.88 -5.47
CA GLY A 360 14.25 -6.07 -5.25
C GLY A 360 14.21 -5.46 -3.85
N MET A 361 14.59 -6.22 -2.82
CA MET A 361 14.70 -5.73 -1.45
C MET A 361 15.82 -4.69 -1.30
N ALA A 362 16.97 -4.87 -1.94
CA ALA A 362 18.07 -3.90 -1.91
C ALA A 362 17.67 -2.54 -2.53
N MET A 363 16.93 -2.56 -3.65
CA MET A 363 16.37 -1.35 -4.27
C MET A 363 15.33 -0.69 -3.36
N THR A 364 14.46 -1.50 -2.74
CA THR A 364 13.46 -1.04 -1.78
C THR A 364 14.11 -0.36 -0.56
N ILE A 365 15.15 -0.96 0.01
CA ILE A 365 15.95 -0.39 1.10
C ILE A 365 16.53 0.97 0.70
N SER A 366 17.15 1.04 -0.47
CA SER A 366 17.80 2.26 -0.97
C SER A 366 16.79 3.40 -1.09
N TYR A 367 15.60 3.12 -1.65
CA TYR A 367 14.50 4.07 -1.73
C TYR A 367 14.05 4.57 -0.35
N TRP A 368 13.81 3.66 0.59
CA TRP A 368 13.31 4.03 1.92
C TRP A 368 14.36 4.71 2.80
N GLN A 369 15.64 4.40 2.63
CA GLN A 369 16.73 5.13 3.28
C GLN A 369 16.80 6.57 2.77
N GLU A 370 16.66 6.78 1.45
CA GLU A 370 16.60 8.12 0.88
C GLU A 370 15.39 8.90 1.38
N LYS A 371 14.23 8.26 1.41
CA LYS A 371 13.01 8.87 1.97
C LYS A 371 13.18 9.22 3.45
N LYS A 372 13.73 8.31 4.27
CA LYS A 372 14.02 8.57 5.68
C LYS A 372 15.01 9.72 5.88
N ARG A 373 15.96 9.93 4.96
CA ARG A 373 16.88 11.10 5.01
C ARG A 373 16.14 12.42 4.83
N LYS A 374 15.13 12.44 3.96
CA LYS A 374 14.31 13.63 3.66
C LYS A 374 13.22 13.88 4.69
N ASP A 375 12.67 12.84 5.29
CA ASP A 375 11.59 12.95 6.25
C ASP A 375 12.08 13.37 7.65
N LEU A 376 11.18 14.01 8.41
CA LEU A 376 11.34 14.29 9.83
C LEU A 376 11.31 12.97 10.63
N ASP A 377 12.45 12.60 11.21
CA ASP A 377 12.52 11.45 12.14
C ASP A 377 11.96 11.84 13.52
N GLY A 378 11.73 10.88 14.40
CA GLY A 378 11.20 11.21 15.73
C GLY A 378 11.13 10.03 16.70
N PRO A 379 10.84 10.30 17.98
CA PRO A 379 10.75 9.28 19.00
C PRO A 379 9.47 8.44 18.89
N THR A 380 9.44 7.34 19.65
CA THR A 380 8.29 6.42 19.74
C THR A 380 7.07 7.09 20.40
N ILE A 381 5.90 6.46 20.26
CA ILE A 381 4.67 6.96 20.88
C ILE A 381 4.78 7.04 22.42
N TYR A 382 5.61 6.20 23.04
CA TYR A 382 5.82 6.22 24.49
C TYR A 382 6.46 7.52 24.97
N ALA A 383 7.39 8.10 24.20
CA ALA A 383 7.98 9.40 24.52
C ALA A 383 6.94 10.52 24.38
N TRP A 384 6.11 10.45 23.34
CA TRP A 384 4.98 11.38 23.17
C TRP A 384 4.03 11.33 24.36
N LEU A 385 3.56 10.14 24.73
CA LEU A 385 2.66 9.96 25.86
C LEU A 385 3.31 10.44 27.16
N PHE A 386 4.56 10.08 27.42
CA PHE A 386 5.30 10.52 28.61
C PHE A 386 5.40 12.05 28.70
N CYS A 387 5.90 12.71 27.65
CA CYS A 387 6.10 14.16 27.65
C CYS A 387 4.77 14.93 27.68
N VAL A 388 3.82 14.56 26.83
CA VAL A 388 2.54 15.30 26.72
C VAL A 388 1.69 15.11 27.98
N ILE A 389 1.53 13.88 28.47
CA ILE A 389 0.78 13.62 29.70
C ILE A 389 1.49 14.25 30.89
N GLY A 390 2.82 14.09 31.00
CA GLY A 390 3.61 14.64 32.09
C GLY A 390 3.53 16.17 32.18
N MET A 391 3.74 16.87 31.06
CA MET A 391 3.66 18.33 31.01
C MET A 391 2.24 18.84 31.28
N THR A 392 1.23 18.16 30.72
CA THR A 392 -0.18 18.51 30.97
C THR A 392 -0.57 18.30 32.44
N ALA A 393 -0.10 17.21 33.05
CA ALA A 393 -0.34 16.92 34.46
C ALA A 393 0.33 17.95 35.38
N LEU A 394 1.59 18.30 35.12
CA LEU A 394 2.31 19.35 35.85
C LEU A 394 1.61 20.71 35.72
N PHE A 395 1.20 21.08 34.50
CA PHE A 395 0.44 22.31 34.27
C PHE A 395 -0.88 22.34 35.05
N SER A 396 -1.64 21.25 34.93
CA SER A 396 -2.94 21.11 35.59
C SER A 396 -2.80 21.21 37.11
N ALA A 397 -1.83 20.49 37.68
CA ALA A 397 -1.55 20.54 39.11
C ALA A 397 -1.18 21.94 39.58
N ALA A 398 -0.36 22.67 38.81
CA ALA A 398 0.22 23.95 39.21
C ALA A 398 -0.74 25.16 39.11
N TRP A 399 -1.65 25.18 38.13
CA TRP A 399 -2.46 26.37 37.81
C TRP A 399 -3.96 26.16 37.71
N LEU A 400 -4.46 24.96 37.42
CA LEU A 400 -5.90 24.76 37.31
C LEU A 400 -6.54 24.62 38.70
N PRO A 401 -7.79 25.08 38.89
CA PRO A 401 -8.53 24.87 40.13
C PRO A 401 -8.85 23.39 40.36
N ASP A 402 -9.21 23.02 41.60
CA ASP A 402 -9.68 21.66 41.90
C ASP A 402 -11.02 21.40 41.23
N PHE A 403 -10.97 20.66 40.13
CA PHE A 403 -12.14 20.20 39.43
C PHE A 403 -11.85 18.87 38.72
N GLY A 404 -12.71 17.88 38.96
CA GLY A 404 -12.59 16.54 38.37
C GLY A 404 -11.23 15.89 38.66
N PRO A 405 -10.48 15.41 37.64
CA PRO A 405 -9.23 14.67 37.87
C PRO A 405 -8.07 15.54 38.37
N VAL A 406 -8.20 16.88 38.34
CA VAL A 406 -7.11 17.79 38.71
C VAL A 406 -6.73 17.67 40.19
N GLU A 407 -7.72 17.47 41.08
CA GLU A 407 -7.50 17.32 42.52
C GLU A 407 -6.59 16.11 42.82
N PHE A 408 -6.87 14.99 42.16
CA PHE A 408 -6.08 13.77 42.27
C PHE A 408 -4.65 13.95 41.69
N ILE A 409 -4.53 14.54 40.51
CA ILE A 409 -3.24 14.83 39.87
C ILE A 409 -2.39 15.77 40.74
N ARG A 410 -3.01 16.78 41.37
CA ARG A 410 -2.32 17.70 42.28
C ARG A 410 -1.87 16.99 43.55
N SER A 411 -2.71 16.12 44.11
CA SER A 411 -2.36 15.31 45.29
C SER A 411 -1.13 14.43 45.03
N ILE A 412 -1.08 13.75 43.88
CA ILE A 412 0.11 12.99 43.44
C ILE A 412 1.32 13.92 43.30
N SER A 413 1.15 15.07 42.66
CA SER A 413 2.25 16.02 42.45
C SER A 413 2.81 16.52 43.79
N LEU A 414 1.95 16.83 44.76
CA LEU A 414 2.36 17.26 46.10
C LEU A 414 3.02 16.15 46.91
N PHE A 415 2.63 14.89 46.71
CA PHE A 415 3.34 13.75 47.31
C PHE A 415 4.82 13.73 46.93
N PHE A 416 5.13 13.97 45.64
CA PHE A 416 6.52 13.99 45.14
C PHE A 416 7.24 15.32 45.42
N PHE A 417 6.60 16.45 45.12
CA PHE A 417 7.25 17.78 45.14
C PHE A 417 7.08 18.55 46.45
N ARG A 418 6.28 18.03 47.40
CA ARG A 418 6.07 18.52 48.77
C ARG A 418 5.41 19.90 48.91
N SER A 419 5.43 20.77 47.90
CA SER A 419 4.79 22.09 47.94
C SER A 419 4.31 22.56 46.57
N MET A 420 3.28 23.42 46.55
CA MET A 420 2.76 24.04 45.32
C MET A 420 3.78 24.95 44.63
N LEU A 421 4.64 25.62 45.41
CA LEU A 421 5.73 26.41 44.86
C LEU A 421 6.68 25.52 44.06
N MET A 422 7.05 24.36 44.59
CA MET A 422 7.93 23.42 43.90
C MET A 422 7.30 22.87 42.62
N VAL A 423 6.01 22.50 42.63
CA VAL A 423 5.31 22.04 41.42
C VAL A 423 5.36 23.10 40.31
N ARG A 424 5.08 24.37 40.65
CA ARG A 424 5.14 25.50 39.71
C ARG A 424 6.55 25.72 39.17
N LEU A 425 7.56 25.72 40.05
CA LEU A 425 8.96 25.89 39.66
C LEU A 425 9.43 24.76 38.73
N VAL A 426 9.07 23.50 39.04
CA VAL A 426 9.41 22.34 38.21
C VAL A 426 8.79 22.46 36.82
N PHE A 427 7.52 22.83 36.71
CA PHE A 427 6.92 23.06 35.39
C PHE A 427 7.60 24.21 34.64
N LEU A 428 7.81 25.36 35.28
CA LEU A 428 8.43 26.52 34.62
C LEU A 428 9.83 26.17 34.13
N LEU A 429 10.62 25.46 34.93
CA LEU A 429 11.94 24.97 34.53
C LEU A 429 11.83 24.00 33.35
N ALA A 430 10.94 23.01 33.41
CA ALA A 430 10.73 22.07 32.30
C ALA A 430 10.31 22.79 31.02
N ALA A 431 9.37 23.74 31.10
CA ALA A 431 8.93 24.54 29.96
C ALA A 431 10.07 25.39 29.38
N MET A 432 10.89 26.02 30.23
CA MET A 432 12.07 26.77 29.79
C MET A 432 13.10 25.87 29.09
N VAL A 433 13.34 24.66 29.62
CA VAL A 433 14.24 23.68 28.98
C VAL A 433 13.70 23.28 27.60
N HIS A 434 12.41 22.95 27.48
CA HIS A 434 11.79 22.62 26.19
C HIS A 434 11.90 23.76 25.17
N VAL A 435 11.69 25.01 25.59
CA VAL A 435 11.89 26.20 24.73
C VAL A 435 13.35 26.34 24.32
N GLY A 436 14.29 26.19 25.26
CA GLY A 436 15.73 26.23 24.98
C GLY A 436 16.17 25.14 23.99
N GLU A 437 15.70 23.91 24.18
CA GLU A 437 15.99 22.79 23.28
C GLU A 437 15.37 22.99 21.90
N ALA A 438 14.13 23.50 21.84
CA ALA A 438 13.45 23.77 20.57
C ALA A 438 14.14 24.88 19.77
N THR A 439 14.53 25.98 20.43
CA THR A 439 15.28 27.07 19.79
C THR A 439 16.64 26.58 19.30
N TYR A 440 17.36 25.79 20.09
CA TYR A 440 18.59 25.15 19.64
C TYR A 440 18.36 24.22 18.44
N ALA A 441 17.30 23.39 18.48
CA ALA A 441 16.93 22.51 17.38
C ALA A 441 16.63 23.28 16.10
N TRP A 442 15.94 24.43 16.18
CA TRP A 442 15.66 25.30 15.04
C TRP A 442 16.94 25.79 14.35
N TYR A 443 17.92 26.30 15.12
CA TYR A 443 19.20 26.74 14.57
C TYR A 443 20.02 25.59 13.99
N LEU A 444 20.09 24.46 14.68
CA LEU A 444 20.80 23.28 14.21
C LEU A 444 20.18 22.70 12.93
N ALA A 445 18.84 22.64 12.87
CA ALA A 445 18.10 22.13 11.72
C ALA A 445 18.36 22.95 10.47
N LYS A 446 18.47 24.30 10.57
CA LYS A 446 18.81 25.13 9.40
C LYS A 446 20.11 24.70 8.71
N MET A 447 21.09 24.21 9.48
CA MET A 447 22.37 23.76 8.94
C MET A 447 22.34 22.30 8.47
N VAL A 448 21.61 21.45 9.19
CA VAL A 448 21.69 19.98 9.03
C VAL A 448 20.56 19.44 8.14
N ASP A 449 19.36 19.97 8.30
CA ASP A 449 18.11 19.52 7.67
C ASP A 449 17.15 20.70 7.40
N PRO A 450 17.49 21.58 6.43
CA PRO A 450 16.77 22.81 6.17
C PRO A 450 15.31 22.59 5.72
N ALA A 451 15.00 21.42 5.16
CA ALA A 451 13.65 21.08 4.71
C ALA A 451 12.66 20.88 5.86
N ASN A 452 13.14 20.52 7.06
CA ASN A 452 12.28 20.15 8.20
C ASN A 452 12.46 21.05 9.43
N VAL A 453 12.95 22.28 9.25
CA VAL A 453 13.30 23.20 10.35
C VAL A 453 12.12 23.44 11.31
N SER A 454 10.94 23.71 10.76
CA SER A 454 9.72 23.91 11.56
C SER A 454 9.29 22.62 12.27
N GLY A 455 9.42 21.47 11.61
CA GLY A 455 9.13 20.16 12.18
C GLY A 455 10.02 19.84 13.38
N TRP A 456 11.33 20.07 13.26
CA TRP A 456 12.28 19.87 14.35
C TRP A 456 12.00 20.78 15.55
N PHE A 457 11.66 22.04 15.30
CA PHE A 457 11.31 22.96 16.38
C PHE A 457 10.06 22.51 17.13
N TRP A 458 8.94 22.26 16.44
CA TRP A 458 7.69 21.90 17.12
C TRP A 458 7.76 20.53 17.79
N GLN A 459 8.43 19.55 17.16
CA GLN A 459 8.64 18.24 17.78
C GLN A 459 9.54 18.34 19.03
N THR A 460 10.60 19.15 18.97
CA THR A 460 11.49 19.37 20.14
C THR A 460 10.81 20.22 21.21
N PHE A 461 9.98 21.19 20.85
CA PHE A 461 9.19 21.94 21.81
C PHE A 461 8.25 21.02 22.59
N ALA A 462 7.61 20.06 21.91
CA ALA A 462 6.72 19.10 22.57
C ALA A 462 7.48 18.03 23.39
N LEU A 463 8.64 17.56 22.92
CA LEU A 463 9.28 16.33 23.43
C LEU A 463 10.68 16.55 24.04
N GLY A 464 11.19 17.76 24.00
CA GLY A 464 12.51 18.12 24.47
C GLY A 464 13.61 17.21 23.92
N MET A 465 14.52 16.78 24.81
CA MET A 465 15.66 15.92 24.50
C MET A 465 15.30 14.62 23.75
N PHE A 466 14.09 14.08 23.94
CA PHE A 466 13.65 12.87 23.25
C PHE A 466 13.56 13.05 21.72
N SER A 467 13.24 14.26 21.26
CA SER A 467 13.31 14.65 19.85
C SER A 467 14.71 15.13 19.48
N LEU A 468 15.31 16.03 20.28
CA LEU A 468 16.60 16.67 19.96
C LEU A 468 17.72 15.65 19.68
N ARG A 469 17.75 14.52 20.39
CA ARG A 469 18.73 13.45 20.17
C ARG A 469 18.75 12.91 18.73
N PHE A 470 17.61 12.91 18.03
CA PHE A 470 17.54 12.47 16.62
C PHE A 470 18.20 13.48 15.68
N LEU A 471 17.92 14.78 15.88
CA LEU A 471 18.57 15.85 15.13
C LEU A 471 20.08 15.87 15.39
N LEU A 472 20.51 15.67 16.64
CA LEU A 472 21.93 15.54 17.00
C LEU A 472 22.59 14.34 16.31
N LYS A 473 21.91 13.19 16.24
CA LYS A 473 22.41 12.02 15.48
C LYS A 473 22.56 12.34 13.99
N ARG A 474 21.58 13.03 13.39
CA ARG A 474 21.62 13.49 11.99
C ARG A 474 22.79 14.45 11.75
N ALA A 475 23.04 15.37 12.69
CA ALA A 475 24.17 16.31 12.64
C ALA A 475 25.53 15.59 12.67
N ARG A 476 25.68 14.56 13.52
CA ARG A 476 26.90 13.75 13.59
C ARG A 476 27.15 13.00 12.29
N MET A 477 26.12 12.39 11.69
CA MET A 477 26.27 11.69 10.40
C MET A 477 26.65 12.62 9.25
N LYS A 478 26.19 13.88 9.26
CA LYS A 478 26.56 14.87 8.23
C LYS A 478 28.01 15.32 8.34
N LYS A 479 28.62 15.31 9.53
CA LYS A 479 30.04 15.64 9.73
C LYS A 479 31.00 14.53 9.28
N LEU A 480 30.53 13.30 9.16
CA LEU A 480 31.31 12.13 8.75
C LEU A 480 31.32 11.90 7.23
N ARG A 481 30.56 12.70 6.48
CA ARG A 481 30.51 12.75 5.02
C ARG A 481 31.15 14.04 4.56
#